data_AF-A0A401QLA7-F1
#
_entry.id   AF-A0A401QLA7-F1
#
_cell.length_a   1.000
_cell.length_b   1.000
_cell.length_c   1.000
_cell.angle_alpha   90.00
_cell.angle_beta   90.00
_cell.angle_gamma   90.00
#
_symmetry.space_group_name_H-M   'P 1'
#
loop_
_entity.id
_entity.type
_entity.pdbx_description
1 polymer ?
#
loop_
_entity_poly.entity_id
_entity_poly.type
_entity_poly.pdbx_seq_one_letter_code
_entity_poly.pdbx_strand_id
1 'polypeptide(L)'
;PPPPHPEGHVRWCPAPFLLAQLPGQDGSGHPPQQGPHRKESKSQDMYLQLLVKLYRFLARRSNAPFNKVVLKRLFMSRTNSAPLSLARLIRKMKIPGHEGKTAVVVGSITDDVRTFDIPKLKVCTLRVTEVARHRFLKAGGQIMTFDQLALATPKGQGIVLLSGPRKGCEIYRCFGPAPGAPHSHTKPYIRSKRCKFKRARGRRAS
;
A
#
# COMPACT_ATOMS: atom_id res chain seq x y z
N PRO A 1 64.28 -8.53 1.45
CA PRO A 1 64.34 -8.71 -0.03
C PRO A 1 63.56 -9.98 -0.39
N PRO A 2 62.49 -9.90 -1.20
CA PRO A 2 61.68 -11.08 -1.53
C PRO A 2 62.37 -12.00 -2.55
N PRO A 3 62.22 -13.34 -2.45
CA PRO A 3 62.73 -14.30 -3.42
C PRO A 3 61.86 -14.40 -4.70
N PRO A 4 62.42 -14.94 -5.81
CA PRO A 4 61.88 -14.79 -7.18
C PRO A 4 60.70 -15.72 -7.52
N HIS A 5 59.88 -15.26 -8.47
CA HIS A 5 58.76 -16.00 -9.05
C HIS A 5 59.22 -17.23 -9.86
N PRO A 6 58.52 -18.38 -9.77
CA PRO A 6 58.68 -19.47 -10.72
C PRO A 6 57.73 -19.31 -11.93
N GLU A 7 58.31 -19.28 -13.12
CA GLU A 7 57.61 -19.46 -14.39
C GLU A 7 57.07 -20.89 -14.50
N GLY A 8 55.75 -21.01 -14.67
CA GLY A 8 55.04 -22.29 -14.81
C GLY A 8 54.41 -22.41 -16.20
N HIS A 9 55.06 -23.21 -17.04
CA HIS A 9 54.64 -23.56 -18.39
C HIS A 9 53.28 -24.27 -18.39
N VAL A 10 52.30 -23.74 -19.13
CA VAL A 10 50.97 -24.33 -19.29
C VAL A 10 51.04 -25.50 -20.28
N ARG A 11 50.98 -26.74 -19.79
CA ARG A 11 50.71 -27.91 -20.64
C ARG A 11 49.20 -28.03 -20.89
N TRP A 12 48.81 -27.84 -22.13
CA TRP A 12 47.51 -28.23 -22.65
C TRP A 12 47.47 -29.75 -22.85
N CYS A 13 46.56 -30.44 -22.17
CA CYS A 13 46.11 -31.77 -22.58
C CYS A 13 44.72 -31.62 -23.23
N PRO A 14 44.52 -32.05 -24.48
CA PRO A 14 43.20 -32.11 -25.07
C PRO A 14 42.54 -33.43 -24.63
N ALA A 15 41.34 -33.35 -24.06
CA ALA A 15 40.46 -34.51 -23.92
C ALA A 15 39.22 -34.32 -24.80
N PRO A 16 38.72 -35.41 -25.41
CA PRO A 16 37.96 -35.34 -26.64
C PRO A 16 36.47 -35.09 -26.38
N PHE A 17 35.92 -34.33 -27.33
CA PHE A 17 34.54 -34.31 -27.77
C PHE A 17 33.77 -35.62 -27.45
N LEU A 18 32.92 -35.57 -26.42
CA LEU A 18 31.77 -36.47 -26.33
C LEU A 18 30.51 -35.58 -26.35
N LEU A 19 29.87 -35.56 -27.53
CA LEU A 19 28.54 -35.02 -27.76
C LEU A 19 27.54 -35.80 -26.91
N ALA A 20 27.26 -35.30 -25.69
CA ALA A 20 26.03 -35.63 -25.00
C ALA A 20 24.92 -34.75 -25.60
N GLN A 21 24.11 -35.35 -26.47
CA GLN A 21 22.88 -34.78 -26.99
C GLN A 21 21.93 -34.52 -25.81
N LEU A 22 21.93 -33.29 -25.26
CA LEU A 22 20.94 -32.86 -24.28
C LEU A 22 19.59 -32.68 -25.00
N PRO A 23 18.47 -33.20 -24.47
CA PRO A 23 17.15 -32.94 -25.03
C PRO A 23 16.89 -31.43 -25.02
N GLY A 24 16.42 -30.91 -26.16
CA GLY A 24 16.21 -29.49 -26.41
C GLY A 24 15.44 -28.81 -25.30
N GLN A 25 16.10 -27.86 -24.63
CA GLN A 25 15.43 -26.86 -23.82
C GLN A 25 15.14 -25.65 -24.70
N ASP A 26 14.05 -25.71 -25.47
CA ASP A 26 13.43 -24.50 -26.03
C ASP A 26 12.58 -23.83 -24.92
N GLY A 27 13.20 -23.62 -23.76
CA GLY A 27 12.65 -22.87 -22.65
C GLY A 27 13.24 -21.47 -22.73
N SER A 28 12.55 -20.55 -23.40
CA SER A 28 12.79 -19.12 -23.25
C SER A 28 13.13 -18.80 -21.79
N GLY A 29 14.27 -18.16 -21.55
CA GLY A 29 14.87 -17.88 -20.23
C GLY A 29 14.05 -16.91 -19.37
N HIS A 30 12.77 -17.22 -19.19
CA HIS A 30 11.85 -16.46 -18.39
C HIS A 30 11.93 -16.98 -16.95
N PRO A 31 12.30 -16.13 -15.98
CA PRO A 31 12.26 -16.52 -14.59
C PRO A 31 10.83 -16.92 -14.20
N PRO A 32 10.64 -17.82 -13.21
CA PRO A 32 9.33 -18.22 -12.73
C PRO A 32 8.50 -16.98 -12.39
N GLN A 33 7.39 -16.77 -13.11
CA GLN A 33 6.58 -15.57 -12.96
C GLN A 33 5.82 -15.60 -11.64
N GLN A 34 6.41 -14.99 -10.61
CA GLN A 34 5.72 -14.72 -9.36
C GLN A 34 4.71 -13.58 -9.59
N GLY A 35 3.44 -13.83 -9.30
CA GLY A 35 2.41 -12.81 -9.41
C GLY A 35 2.74 -11.58 -8.55
N PRO A 36 2.48 -10.34 -9.02
CA PRO A 36 2.88 -9.11 -8.35
C PRO A 36 2.09 -8.83 -7.05
N HIS A 37 1.09 -9.67 -6.74
CA HIS A 37 0.17 -9.47 -5.62
C HIS A 37 0.47 -10.44 -4.48
N ARG A 38 0.30 -9.93 -3.25
CA ARG A 38 0.39 -10.74 -2.04
C ARG A 38 -0.77 -11.73 -2.00
N LYS A 39 -0.45 -13.00 -1.73
CA LYS A 39 -1.43 -14.08 -1.55
C LYS A 39 -2.00 -14.14 -0.13
N GLU A 40 -1.27 -13.59 0.85
CA GLU A 40 -1.62 -13.59 2.28
C GLU A 40 -1.12 -12.33 2.99
N SER A 41 -1.67 -12.04 4.17
CA SER A 41 -1.21 -10.98 5.05
C SER A 41 0.14 -11.34 5.66
N LYS A 42 1.10 -10.41 5.62
CA LYS A 42 2.40 -10.58 6.30
C LYS A 42 2.34 -10.38 7.83
N SER A 43 1.22 -9.90 8.35
CA SER A 43 1.06 -9.56 9.77
C SER A 43 0.83 -10.80 10.64
N GLN A 44 1.38 -10.78 11.86
CA GLN A 44 1.16 -11.78 12.90
C GLN A 44 -0.09 -11.51 13.78
N ASP A 45 -0.83 -10.42 13.51
CA ASP A 45 -2.06 -10.07 14.24
C ASP A 45 -3.17 -11.11 14.00
N MET A 46 -3.55 -11.81 15.06
CA MET A 46 -4.53 -12.89 15.02
C MET A 46 -5.92 -12.42 14.57
N TYR A 47 -6.34 -11.20 14.95
CA TYR A 47 -7.65 -10.66 14.56
C TYR A 47 -7.69 -10.35 13.06
N LEU A 48 -6.60 -9.82 12.52
CA LEU A 48 -6.49 -9.57 11.09
C LEU A 48 -6.47 -10.88 10.30
N GLN A 49 -5.79 -11.92 10.80
CA GLN A 49 -5.77 -13.24 10.15
C GLN A 49 -7.16 -13.89 10.15
N LEU A 50 -7.91 -13.79 11.24
CA LEU A 50 -9.29 -14.30 11.30
C LEU A 50 -10.19 -13.59 10.28
N LEU A 51 -10.06 -12.27 10.19
CA LEU A 51 -10.83 -11.45 9.26
C LEU A 51 -10.45 -11.75 7.81
N VAL A 52 -9.17 -12.00 7.52
CA VAL A 52 -8.71 -12.50 6.22
C VAL A 52 -9.35 -13.84 5.88
N LYS A 53 -9.39 -14.80 6.83
CA LYS A 53 -10.03 -16.10 6.61
C LYS A 53 -11.52 -15.95 6.27
N LEU A 54 -12.24 -15.08 7.00
CA LEU A 54 -13.64 -14.76 6.74
C LEU A 54 -13.84 -14.18 5.33
N TYR A 55 -13.10 -13.14 4.96
CA TYR A 55 -13.23 -12.52 3.64
C TYR A 55 -12.71 -13.39 2.49
N ARG A 56 -11.81 -14.35 2.77
CA ARG A 56 -11.38 -15.36 1.80
C ARG A 56 -12.49 -16.39 1.54
N PHE A 57 -13.22 -16.79 2.59
CA PHE A 57 -14.42 -17.62 2.44
C PHE A 57 -15.50 -16.88 1.65
N LEU A 58 -15.82 -15.64 2.04
CA LEU A 58 -16.81 -14.81 1.36
C LEU A 58 -16.42 -14.55 -0.09
N ALA A 59 -15.19 -14.15 -0.40
CA ALA A 59 -14.77 -13.86 -1.77
C ALA A 59 -14.80 -15.09 -2.71
N ARG A 60 -14.72 -16.30 -2.16
CA ARG A 60 -14.84 -17.56 -2.92
C ARG A 60 -16.30 -17.96 -3.12
N ARG A 61 -17.14 -17.82 -2.09
CA ARG A 61 -18.54 -18.28 -2.10
C ARG A 61 -19.54 -17.25 -2.63
N SER A 62 -19.24 -15.97 -2.43
CA SER A 62 -20.05 -14.86 -2.94
C SER A 62 -19.45 -14.34 -4.25
N ASN A 63 -20.28 -14.25 -5.29
CA ASN A 63 -19.88 -13.68 -6.59
C ASN A 63 -19.75 -12.14 -6.56
N ALA A 64 -19.71 -11.52 -5.38
CA ALA A 64 -19.63 -10.08 -5.21
C ALA A 64 -18.19 -9.55 -5.41
N PRO A 65 -17.96 -8.57 -6.30
CA PRO A 65 -16.63 -8.01 -6.53
C PRO A 65 -16.09 -7.25 -5.29
N PHE A 66 -16.99 -6.73 -4.45
CA PHE A 66 -16.65 -6.03 -3.21
C PHE A 66 -15.74 -6.86 -2.30
N ASN A 67 -16.08 -8.12 -2.05
CA ASN A 67 -15.33 -8.99 -1.15
C ASN A 67 -13.91 -9.28 -1.66
N LYS A 68 -13.76 -9.43 -2.98
CA LYS A 68 -12.44 -9.58 -3.62
C LYS A 68 -11.59 -8.32 -3.42
N VAL A 69 -12.18 -7.13 -3.49
CA VAL A 69 -11.46 -5.87 -3.25
C VAL A 69 -11.09 -5.70 -1.77
N VAL A 70 -11.99 -6.00 -0.83
CA VAL A 70 -11.71 -5.95 0.61
C VAL A 70 -10.58 -6.92 0.98
N LEU A 71 -10.63 -8.17 0.50
CA LEU A 71 -9.57 -9.16 0.73
C LEU A 71 -8.21 -8.66 0.23
N LYS A 72 -8.14 -8.13 -1.00
CA LYS A 72 -6.91 -7.53 -1.54
C LYS A 72 -6.40 -6.38 -0.67
N ARG A 73 -7.30 -5.60 -0.07
CA ARG A 73 -6.93 -4.47 0.81
C ARG A 73 -6.43 -4.91 2.19
N LEU A 74 -6.92 -6.02 2.72
CA LEU A 74 -6.43 -6.59 3.97
C LEU A 74 -4.98 -7.10 3.86
N PHE A 75 -4.55 -7.52 2.66
CA PHE A 75 -3.16 -7.93 2.40
C PHE A 75 -2.18 -6.77 2.24
N MET A 76 -2.69 -5.53 2.11
CA MET A 76 -1.85 -4.36 1.88
C MET A 76 -0.96 -4.08 3.09
N SER A 77 0.25 -3.57 2.82
CA SER A 77 1.13 -3.05 3.87
C SER A 77 0.54 -1.78 4.50
N ARG A 78 0.97 -1.47 5.72
CA ARG A 78 0.59 -0.26 6.45
C ARG A 78 0.78 1.03 5.65
N THR A 79 1.87 1.15 4.88
CA THR A 79 2.12 2.30 4.00
C THR A 79 1.03 2.48 2.94
N ASN A 80 0.47 1.39 2.44
CA ASN A 80 -0.55 1.40 1.41
C ASN A 80 -1.98 1.49 1.99
N SER A 81 -2.20 1.06 3.24
CA SER A 81 -3.43 1.31 4.02
C SER A 81 -3.35 2.65 4.75
N ALA A 82 -3.21 3.72 3.96
CA ALA A 82 -3.09 5.08 4.47
C ALA A 82 -4.32 5.50 5.32
N PRO A 83 -4.11 6.24 6.42
CA PRO A 83 -5.19 6.74 7.26
C PRO A 83 -6.10 7.69 6.50
N LEU A 84 -7.40 7.70 6.85
CA LEU A 84 -8.39 8.61 6.31
C LEU A 84 -8.87 9.56 7.40
N SER A 85 -8.78 10.87 7.16
CA SER A 85 -9.29 11.87 8.11
C SER A 85 -10.81 12.01 8.03
N LEU A 86 -11.44 12.40 9.14
CA LEU A 86 -12.89 12.70 9.20
C LEU A 86 -13.32 13.75 8.16
N ALA A 87 -12.55 14.83 8.00
CA ALA A 87 -12.84 15.85 6.99
C ALA A 87 -12.94 15.26 5.57
N ARG A 88 -12.02 14.34 5.23
CA ARG A 88 -11.96 13.71 3.91
C ARG A 88 -13.06 12.67 3.74
N LEU A 89 -13.39 11.95 4.80
CA LEU A 89 -14.53 11.04 4.85
C LEU A 89 -15.85 11.78 4.53
N ILE A 90 -16.10 12.89 5.22
CA ILE A 90 -17.30 13.72 5.03
C ILE A 90 -17.37 14.25 3.59
N ARG A 91 -16.27 14.78 3.05
CA ARG A 91 -16.23 15.25 1.66
C ARG A 91 -16.53 14.14 0.65
N LYS A 92 -16.11 12.91 0.92
CA LYS A 92 -16.39 11.75 0.05
C LYS A 92 -17.84 11.29 0.14
N MET A 93 -18.48 11.47 1.29
CA MET A 93 -19.90 11.13 1.46
C MET A 93 -20.86 12.20 0.96
N LYS A 94 -20.42 13.45 0.84
CA LYS A 94 -21.20 14.54 0.21
C LYS A 94 -21.29 14.44 -1.32
N ILE A 95 -20.56 13.52 -1.94
CA ILE A 95 -20.65 13.31 -3.40
C ILE A 95 -22.04 12.72 -3.71
N PRO A 96 -22.75 13.20 -4.75
CA PRO A 96 -24.09 12.72 -5.07
C PRO A 96 -24.07 11.21 -5.32
N GLY A 97 -25.10 10.51 -4.81
CA GLY A 97 -25.20 9.05 -4.89
C GLY A 97 -24.51 8.29 -3.75
N HIS A 98 -23.93 8.98 -2.76
CA HIS A 98 -23.36 8.38 -1.54
C HIS A 98 -24.22 8.59 -0.27
N GLU A 99 -25.39 9.18 -0.43
CA GLU A 99 -26.33 9.45 0.65
C GLU A 99 -26.86 8.16 1.28
N GLY A 100 -26.95 8.13 2.62
CA GLY A 100 -27.46 6.98 3.38
C GLY A 100 -26.61 5.70 3.33
N LYS A 101 -25.52 5.68 2.57
CA LYS A 101 -24.65 4.50 2.41
C LYS A 101 -23.63 4.37 3.53
N THR A 102 -23.23 3.14 3.81
CA THR A 102 -22.20 2.85 4.82
C THR A 102 -20.80 3.09 4.24
N ALA A 103 -19.99 3.91 4.90
CA ALA A 103 -18.58 4.11 4.55
C ALA A 103 -17.76 2.90 4.96
N VAL A 104 -16.97 2.33 4.06
CA VAL A 104 -16.04 1.25 4.40
C VAL A 104 -14.62 1.70 4.15
N VAL A 105 -13.79 1.66 5.20
CA VAL A 105 -12.39 2.06 5.16
C VAL A 105 -11.53 0.91 5.68
N VAL A 106 -10.82 0.23 4.79
CA VAL A 106 -9.80 -0.76 5.16
C VAL A 106 -8.52 -0.02 5.53
N GLY A 107 -8.45 0.43 6.78
CA GLY A 107 -7.39 1.28 7.30
C GLY A 107 -7.79 1.88 8.64
N SER A 108 -7.11 2.97 9.04
CA SER A 108 -7.49 3.74 10.23
C SER A 108 -8.22 5.02 9.87
N ILE A 109 -9.13 5.44 10.76
CA ILE A 109 -9.78 6.75 10.68
C ILE A 109 -9.24 7.64 11.79
N THR A 110 -8.81 8.84 11.39
CA THR A 110 -8.20 9.83 12.28
C THR A 110 -9.07 11.08 12.41
N ASP A 111 -9.00 11.72 13.56
CA ASP A 111 -9.68 13.00 13.80
C ASP A 111 -9.10 14.12 12.92
N ASP A 112 -9.94 15.13 12.66
CA ASP A 112 -9.51 16.40 12.08
C ASP A 112 -10.16 17.54 12.88
N VAL A 113 -9.36 18.21 13.70
CA VAL A 113 -9.79 19.27 14.63
C VAL A 113 -10.43 20.44 13.89
N ARG A 114 -10.09 20.66 12.62
CA ARG A 114 -10.59 21.78 11.82
C ARG A 114 -12.06 21.62 11.40
N THR A 115 -12.55 20.39 11.40
CA THR A 115 -13.94 20.10 11.01
C THR A 115 -14.77 20.08 12.26
N PHE A 116 -15.59 21.09 12.52
CA PHE A 116 -16.38 21.17 13.76
C PHE A 116 -17.60 20.23 13.71
N ASP A 117 -18.38 20.32 12.63
CA ASP A 117 -19.61 19.58 12.46
C ASP A 117 -19.39 18.24 11.76
N ILE A 118 -19.82 17.17 12.41
CA ILE A 118 -19.76 15.81 11.87
C ILE A 118 -21.20 15.37 11.59
N PRO A 119 -21.56 15.02 10.34
CA PRO A 119 -22.87 14.48 10.02
C PRO A 119 -23.02 13.06 10.59
N LYS A 120 -24.27 12.66 10.83
CA LYS A 120 -24.64 11.28 11.19
C LYS A 120 -24.25 10.34 10.04
N LEU A 121 -23.24 9.53 10.26
CA LEU A 121 -22.69 8.61 9.26
C LEU A 121 -22.60 7.19 9.83
N LYS A 122 -22.74 6.19 8.97
CA LYS A 122 -22.44 4.78 9.29
C LYS A 122 -21.09 4.43 8.70
N VAL A 123 -20.14 3.99 9.51
CA VAL A 123 -18.75 3.77 9.10
C VAL A 123 -18.25 2.42 9.59
N CYS A 124 -17.69 1.62 8.70
CA CYS A 124 -16.95 0.40 8.99
C CYS A 124 -15.45 0.62 8.79
N THR A 125 -14.65 0.27 9.79
CA THR A 125 -13.19 0.39 9.69
C THR A 125 -12.43 -0.59 10.58
N LEU A 126 -11.11 -0.71 10.39
CA LEU A 126 -10.26 -1.57 11.22
C LEU A 126 -9.91 -0.90 12.54
N ARG A 127 -9.61 0.40 12.51
CA ARG A 127 -9.19 1.16 13.71
C ARG A 127 -9.72 2.60 13.63
N VAL A 128 -10.19 3.13 14.76
CA VAL A 128 -10.59 4.54 14.92
C VAL A 128 -9.77 5.13 16.05
N THR A 129 -9.21 6.33 15.86
CA THR A 129 -8.56 7.05 16.96
C THR A 129 -9.60 7.45 18.01
N GLU A 130 -9.26 7.38 19.30
CA GLU A 130 -10.19 7.64 20.41
C GLU A 130 -10.91 8.99 20.28
N VAL A 131 -10.18 10.05 19.93
CA VAL A 131 -10.75 11.38 19.70
C VAL A 131 -11.80 11.36 18.60
N ALA A 132 -11.49 10.74 17.46
CA ALA A 132 -12.45 10.58 16.37
C ALA A 132 -13.66 9.75 16.79
N ARG A 133 -13.45 8.68 17.57
CA ARG A 133 -14.52 7.81 18.07
C ARG A 133 -15.51 8.58 18.93
N HIS A 134 -15.00 9.36 19.90
CA HIS A 134 -15.84 10.20 20.77
C HIS A 134 -16.67 11.20 19.98
N ARG A 135 -16.05 11.91 19.03
CA ARG A 135 -16.74 12.91 18.22
C ARG A 135 -17.80 12.29 17.29
N PHE A 136 -17.51 11.12 16.75
CA PHE A 136 -18.43 10.39 15.88
C PHE A 136 -19.66 9.88 16.62
N LEU A 137 -19.47 9.32 17.82
CA LEU A 137 -20.56 8.88 18.69
C LEU A 137 -21.38 10.07 19.21
N LYS A 138 -20.73 11.19 19.56
CA LYS A 138 -21.40 12.44 19.96
C LYS A 138 -22.32 12.99 18.86
N ALA A 139 -21.93 12.83 17.59
CA ALA A 139 -22.75 13.21 16.45
C ALA A 139 -23.94 12.24 16.20
N GLY A 140 -24.02 11.11 16.93
CA GLY A 140 -25.01 10.06 16.71
C GLY A 140 -24.69 9.16 15.51
N GLY A 141 -23.41 9.09 15.10
CA GLY A 141 -22.94 8.18 14.06
C GLY A 141 -22.68 6.77 14.61
N GLN A 142 -22.71 5.78 13.71
CA GLN A 142 -22.47 4.37 14.06
C GLN A 142 -21.10 3.91 13.52
N ILE A 143 -20.31 3.28 14.39
CA ILE A 143 -19.04 2.64 14.03
C ILE A 143 -19.25 1.13 14.02
N MET A 144 -18.99 0.50 12.88
CA MET A 144 -19.10 -0.94 12.67
C MET A 144 -17.72 -1.57 12.51
N THR A 145 -17.61 -2.84 12.91
CA THR A 145 -16.48 -3.70 12.57
C THR A 145 -16.74 -4.44 11.26
N PHE A 146 -15.70 -5.03 10.69
CA PHE A 146 -15.80 -5.75 9.42
C PHE A 146 -16.54 -7.09 9.54
N ASP A 147 -16.49 -7.73 10.71
CA ASP A 147 -17.32 -8.89 11.06
C ASP A 147 -18.81 -8.52 11.11
N GLN A 148 -19.17 -7.44 11.80
CA GLN A 148 -20.55 -6.91 11.80
C GLN A 148 -21.03 -6.54 10.40
N LEU A 149 -20.15 -5.94 9.58
CA LEU A 149 -20.46 -5.61 8.19
C LEU A 149 -20.71 -6.87 7.35
N ALA A 150 -19.92 -7.93 7.55
CA ALA A 150 -20.10 -9.19 6.84
C ALA A 150 -21.44 -9.86 7.15
N LEU A 151 -21.92 -9.75 8.39
CA LEU A 151 -23.25 -10.22 8.79
C LEU A 151 -24.36 -9.36 8.19
N ALA A 152 -24.25 -8.04 8.29
CA ALA A 152 -25.28 -7.11 7.84
C ALA A 152 -25.42 -7.08 6.31
N THR A 153 -24.31 -7.12 5.57
CA THR A 153 -24.33 -6.98 4.10
C THR A 153 -23.22 -7.78 3.42
N PRO A 154 -23.35 -9.12 3.33
CA PRO A 154 -22.29 -9.98 2.78
C PRO A 154 -22.02 -9.73 1.29
N LYS A 155 -22.98 -9.18 0.54
CA LYS A 155 -22.82 -8.85 -0.89
C LYS A 155 -22.25 -7.45 -1.14
N GLY A 156 -22.16 -6.58 -0.13
CA GLY A 156 -21.65 -5.22 -0.29
C GLY A 156 -22.64 -4.19 -0.86
N GLN A 157 -23.96 -4.41 -0.72
CA GLN A 157 -25.00 -3.46 -1.16
C GLN A 157 -25.03 -2.20 -0.27
N GLY A 158 -25.37 -1.04 -0.83
CA GLY A 158 -25.49 0.20 -0.03
C GLY A 158 -24.19 0.68 0.64
N ILE A 159 -23.03 0.29 0.10
CA ILE A 159 -21.71 0.56 0.69
C ILE A 159 -20.85 1.40 -0.23
N VAL A 160 -19.99 2.23 0.37
CA VAL A 160 -18.98 3.04 -0.32
C VAL A 160 -17.60 2.67 0.19
N LEU A 161 -16.79 2.07 -0.67
CA LEU A 161 -15.44 1.68 -0.32
C LEU A 161 -14.45 2.83 -0.54
N LEU A 162 -13.93 3.40 0.54
CA LEU A 162 -13.04 4.55 0.53
C LEU A 162 -11.58 4.15 0.81
N SER A 163 -10.63 4.99 0.37
CA SER A 163 -9.20 4.81 0.61
C SER A 163 -8.56 6.13 1.02
N GLY A 164 -7.62 6.07 1.97
CA GLY A 164 -6.76 7.20 2.31
C GLY A 164 -5.81 7.59 1.17
N PRO A 165 -5.27 8.82 1.19
CA PRO A 165 -4.30 9.31 0.21
C PRO A 165 -2.93 8.62 0.39
N ARG A 166 -2.55 7.74 -0.54
CA ARG A 166 -1.30 6.98 -0.45
C ARG A 166 -0.04 7.83 -0.64
N LYS A 167 -0.08 8.80 -1.56
CA LYS A 167 1.06 9.67 -1.89
C LYS A 167 1.22 10.87 -0.94
N GLY A 168 0.55 10.86 0.21
CA GLY A 168 0.60 11.96 1.19
C GLY A 168 1.89 11.99 2.03
N CYS A 169 2.64 10.88 2.08
CA CYS A 169 3.87 10.79 2.88
C CYS A 169 5.02 11.58 2.24
N GLU A 170 5.91 12.08 3.10
CA GLU A 170 7.09 12.85 2.68
C GLU A 170 7.98 12.09 1.68
N ILE A 171 8.13 10.79 1.87
CA ILE A 171 8.95 9.92 1.02
C ILE A 171 8.52 10.04 -0.46
N TYR A 172 7.22 10.13 -0.75
CA TYR A 172 6.71 10.26 -2.12
C TYR A 172 7.06 11.61 -2.77
N ARG A 173 7.42 12.63 -1.99
CA ARG A 173 7.92 13.90 -2.54
C ARG A 173 9.37 13.79 -3.02
N CYS A 174 10.12 12.82 -2.52
CA CYS A 174 11.50 12.56 -2.90
C CYS A 174 11.62 11.59 -4.09
N PHE A 175 10.51 11.00 -4.53
CA PHE A 175 10.45 10.15 -5.71
C PHE A 175 10.16 10.97 -6.97
N GLY A 176 10.67 10.49 -8.11
CA GLY A 176 10.52 11.13 -9.40
C GLY A 176 11.89 11.44 -10.04
N PRO A 177 11.92 12.30 -11.06
CA PRO A 177 13.15 12.73 -11.70
C PRO A 177 14.14 13.29 -10.68
N ALA A 178 15.44 13.14 -10.96
CA ALA A 178 16.49 13.57 -10.05
C ALA A 178 16.31 15.05 -9.64
N PRO A 179 16.50 15.42 -8.35
CA PRO A 179 16.35 16.80 -7.92
C PRO A 179 17.34 17.72 -8.67
N GLY A 180 16.81 18.61 -9.52
CA GLY A 180 17.61 19.51 -10.36
C GLY A 180 17.56 19.20 -11.85
N ALA A 181 16.94 18.08 -12.25
CA ALA A 181 16.56 17.86 -13.64
C ALA A 181 15.54 18.93 -14.09
N PRO A 182 15.53 19.33 -15.38
CA PRO A 182 14.52 20.22 -15.92
C PRO A 182 13.11 19.72 -15.60
N HIS A 183 12.20 20.61 -15.22
CA HIS A 183 10.81 20.30 -14.82
C HIS A 183 10.66 19.34 -13.61
N SER A 184 11.73 19.10 -12.83
CA SER A 184 11.64 18.30 -11.60
C SER A 184 11.18 19.14 -10.39
N HIS A 185 10.10 18.69 -9.75
CA HIS A 185 9.65 19.21 -8.45
C HIS A 185 10.01 18.28 -7.28
N THR A 186 10.90 17.31 -7.53
CA THR A 186 11.34 16.33 -6.55
C THR A 186 12.08 17.00 -5.40
N LYS A 187 11.62 16.72 -4.18
CA LYS A 187 12.26 17.19 -2.96
C LYS A 187 13.65 16.54 -2.82
N PRO A 188 14.74 17.31 -2.66
CA PRO A 188 16.06 16.73 -2.43
C PRO A 188 16.17 16.13 -1.02
N TYR A 189 16.94 15.05 -0.89
CA TYR A 189 17.34 14.51 0.41
C TYR A 189 18.37 15.46 1.06
N ILE A 190 17.93 16.20 2.06
CA ILE A 190 18.75 17.19 2.78
C ILE A 190 18.55 17.04 4.28
N ARG A 191 19.63 17.20 5.05
CA ARG A 191 19.60 17.12 6.52
C ARG A 191 18.88 18.29 7.17
N SER A 192 19.01 19.50 6.62
CA SER A 192 18.36 20.69 7.17
C SER A 192 17.84 21.62 6.07
N LYS A 193 16.80 22.41 6.39
CA LYS A 193 16.17 23.37 5.47
C LYS A 193 16.76 24.78 5.56
N ARG A 194 18.04 24.92 5.94
CA ARG A 194 18.70 26.24 6.07
C ARG A 194 19.21 26.74 4.72
N CYS A 195 19.54 28.04 4.65
CA CYS A 195 20.05 28.69 3.44
C CYS A 195 21.29 28.00 2.83
N LYS A 196 22.19 27.47 3.68
CA LYS A 196 23.45 26.84 3.25
C LYS A 196 23.28 25.46 2.56
N PHE A 197 22.10 24.83 2.62
CA PHE A 197 21.91 23.46 2.13
C PHE A 197 21.16 23.43 0.81
N LYS A 198 21.87 23.14 -0.29
CA LYS A 198 21.32 22.86 -1.63
C LYS A 198 20.30 23.90 -2.13
N ARG A 199 20.60 25.20 -1.95
CA ARG A 199 19.77 26.34 -2.38
C ARG A 199 20.48 27.35 -3.30
N ALA A 200 21.77 27.18 -3.56
CA ALA A 200 22.58 28.10 -4.37
C ALA A 200 22.59 27.65 -5.85
N ARG A 201 23.72 27.15 -6.35
CA ARG A 201 23.89 26.72 -7.73
C ARG A 201 22.85 25.67 -8.16
N GLY A 202 22.29 25.85 -9.36
CA GLY A 202 21.29 24.95 -9.95
C GLY A 202 19.88 25.07 -9.35
N ARG A 203 19.63 26.07 -8.49
CA ARG A 203 18.31 26.38 -7.91
C ARG A 203 17.86 27.82 -8.12
N ARG A 204 18.78 28.71 -8.51
CA ARG A 204 18.57 30.13 -8.78
C ARG A 204 19.21 30.48 -10.11
N ALA A 205 18.72 31.55 -10.74
CA ALA A 205 19.27 32.07 -12.00
C ALA A 205 20.50 32.97 -11.80
N SER A 206 20.58 33.65 -10.65
CA SER A 206 21.74 34.42 -10.18
C SER A 206 22.94 33.51 -9.91
#